data_AF-A9VU55-F1
#
_entry.id   AF-A9VU55-F1
#
_cell.length_a   1.000
_cell.length_b   1.000
_cell.length_c   1.000
_cell.angle_alpha   90.00
_cell.angle_beta   90.00
_cell.angle_gamma   90.00
#
_symmetry.space_group_name_H-M   'P 1'
#
loop_
_entity.id
_entity.type
_entity.pdbx_description
1 polymer ?
#
loop_
_entity_poly.entity_id
_entity_poly.type
_entity_poly.pdbx_seq_one_letter_code
_entity_poly.pdbx_strand_id
1 'polypeptide(L)'
;MNLRDLELTGAWFQVGGNLIAAIGTTRGFAGEEKIESDLVIVGSSLQALGYILQIIATNDAKDEDKCEKQEVTIDNKNKALAKTGIELLALGNISNVIGTYFNLNEQMKENDFLIITGNSLQSIGAFLGVEVALNEINGIQWIIVLGNSMQSLGAGLQAYEGIKNIPKEEKGKEDSNIDKEDQRIIGLIGIWIQAIGTVISAIGLTEIVEEQRLESKKR
;
A
#
# COMPACT_ATOMS: atom_id res chain seq x y z
N MET A 1 -18.12 -13.17 -11.35
CA MET A 1 -16.64 -13.15 -11.30
C MET A 1 -16.22 -14.11 -10.20
N ASN A 2 -15.21 -14.97 -10.39
CA ASN A 2 -14.75 -15.84 -9.30
C ASN A 2 -13.91 -15.01 -8.32
N LEU A 3 -13.89 -15.37 -7.03
CA LEU A 3 -13.14 -14.66 -5.98
C LEU A 3 -11.66 -14.46 -6.32
N ARG A 4 -11.04 -15.43 -7.00
CA ARG A 4 -9.62 -15.33 -7.46
C ARG A 4 -9.41 -14.26 -8.53
N ASP A 5 -10.37 -14.09 -9.44
CA ASP A 5 -10.31 -13.00 -10.43
C ASP A 5 -10.45 -11.64 -9.74
N LEU A 6 -11.26 -11.57 -8.68
CA LEU A 6 -11.48 -10.36 -7.89
C LEU A 6 -10.22 -9.94 -7.13
N GLU A 7 -9.53 -10.89 -6.49
CA GLU A 7 -8.28 -10.65 -5.78
C GLU A 7 -7.16 -10.15 -6.72
N LEU A 8 -7.02 -10.80 -7.88
CA LEU A 8 -6.05 -10.42 -8.91
C LEU A 8 -6.38 -9.05 -9.52
N THR A 9 -7.67 -8.79 -9.80
CA THR A 9 -8.13 -7.47 -10.26
C THR A 9 -7.75 -6.40 -9.24
N GLY A 10 -8.00 -6.66 -7.96
CA GLY A 10 -7.62 -5.77 -6.87
C GLY A 10 -6.14 -5.44 -6.84
N ALA A 11 -5.26 -6.44 -6.98
CA ALA A 11 -3.81 -6.23 -7.01
C ALA A 11 -3.36 -5.33 -8.18
N TRP A 12 -3.92 -5.52 -9.38
CA TRP A 12 -3.56 -4.70 -10.53
C TRP A 12 -4.13 -3.27 -10.46
N PHE A 13 -5.28 -3.07 -9.79
CA PHE A 13 -5.75 -1.72 -9.43
C PHE A 13 -4.75 -1.00 -8.50
N GLN A 14 -4.17 -1.71 -7.53
CA GLN A 14 -3.13 -1.15 -6.66
C GLN A 14 -1.87 -0.78 -7.44
N VAL A 15 -1.45 -1.61 -8.41
CA VAL A 15 -0.31 -1.30 -9.29
C VAL A 15 -0.56 -0.01 -10.06
N GLY A 16 -1.70 0.09 -10.75
CA GLY A 16 -2.04 1.28 -11.52
C GLY A 16 -2.11 2.52 -10.63
N GLY A 17 -2.72 2.39 -9.45
CA GLY A 17 -2.81 3.47 -8.48
C GLY A 17 -1.46 3.95 -7.94
N ASN A 18 -0.55 3.03 -7.60
CA ASN A 18 0.79 3.39 -7.13
C ASN A 18 1.63 4.07 -8.22
N LEU A 19 1.57 3.57 -9.46
CA LEU A 19 2.28 4.20 -10.58
C LEU A 19 1.78 5.62 -10.85
N ILE A 20 0.46 5.82 -10.83
CA ILE A 20 -0.14 7.15 -11.02
C ILE A 20 0.30 8.10 -9.89
N ALA A 21 0.25 7.64 -8.64
CA ALA A 21 0.68 8.45 -7.49
C ALA A 21 2.18 8.80 -7.58
N ALA A 22 3.05 7.83 -7.92
CA ALA A 22 4.49 8.06 -8.08
C ALA A 22 4.81 9.04 -9.22
N ILE A 23 4.09 8.95 -10.34
CA ILE A 23 4.17 9.95 -11.42
C ILE A 23 3.73 11.32 -10.91
N GLY A 24 2.63 11.39 -10.16
CA GLY A 24 2.15 12.61 -9.50
C GLY A 24 3.22 13.28 -8.64
N THR A 25 3.78 12.55 -7.69
CA THR A 25 4.86 13.04 -6.81
C THR A 25 6.09 13.47 -7.60
N THR A 26 6.43 12.79 -8.70
CA THR A 26 7.52 13.20 -9.59
C THR A 26 7.25 14.57 -10.23
N ARG A 27 6.01 14.82 -10.68
CA ARG A 27 5.58 16.13 -11.22
C ARG A 27 5.62 17.21 -10.14
N GLY A 28 5.19 16.87 -8.93
CA GLY A 28 5.29 17.73 -7.75
C GLY A 28 6.70 18.15 -7.41
N PHE A 29 7.63 17.19 -7.39
CA PHE A 29 9.05 17.44 -7.21
C PHE A 29 9.63 18.37 -8.29
N ALA A 30 9.13 18.28 -9.52
CA ALA A 30 9.47 19.19 -10.62
C ALA A 30 8.79 20.58 -10.53
N GLY A 31 8.02 20.86 -9.48
CA GLY A 31 7.35 22.15 -9.23
C GLY A 31 5.88 22.20 -9.63
N GLU A 32 5.26 21.09 -9.99
CA GLU A 32 3.86 21.02 -10.41
C GLU A 32 2.92 20.48 -9.32
N GLU A 33 2.91 21.14 -8.15
CA GLU A 33 2.25 20.65 -6.92
C GLU A 33 0.74 20.38 -7.04
N LYS A 34 0.04 21.16 -7.88
CA LYS A 34 -1.39 20.91 -8.18
C LYS A 34 -1.59 19.59 -8.93
N ILE A 35 -0.74 19.31 -9.92
CA ILE A 35 -0.79 18.07 -10.71
C ILE A 35 -0.39 16.88 -9.83
N GLU A 36 0.56 17.08 -8.91
CA GLU A 36 0.89 16.09 -7.88
C GLU A 36 -0.34 15.69 -7.08
N SER A 37 -1.03 16.67 -6.48
CA SER A 37 -2.18 16.41 -5.62
C SER A 37 -3.32 15.70 -6.36
N ASP A 38 -3.66 16.14 -7.58
CA ASP A 38 -4.70 15.51 -8.41
C ASP A 38 -4.36 14.04 -8.71
N LEU A 39 -3.11 13.76 -9.10
CA LEU A 39 -2.67 12.40 -9.44
C LEU A 39 -2.51 11.51 -8.20
N VAL A 40 -2.03 12.05 -7.07
CA VAL A 40 -1.95 11.30 -5.81
C VAL A 40 -3.34 10.90 -5.33
N ILE A 41 -4.33 11.80 -5.40
CA ILE A 41 -5.73 11.48 -5.05
C ILE A 41 -6.27 10.35 -5.92
N VAL A 42 -6.11 10.44 -7.25
CA VAL A 42 -6.56 9.39 -8.18
C VAL A 42 -5.83 8.07 -7.90
N GLY A 43 -4.52 8.13 -7.74
CA GLY A 43 -3.67 6.96 -7.50
C GLY A 43 -4.04 6.25 -6.20
N SER A 44 -4.10 6.97 -5.07
CA SER A 44 -4.48 6.40 -3.78
C SER A 44 -5.93 5.91 -3.76
N SER A 45 -6.84 6.53 -4.51
CA SER A 45 -8.22 6.03 -4.66
C SER A 45 -8.26 4.67 -5.35
N LEU A 46 -7.50 4.49 -6.43
CA LEU A 46 -7.40 3.19 -7.13
C LEU A 46 -6.76 2.12 -6.26
N GLN A 47 -5.75 2.48 -5.45
CA GLN A 47 -5.16 1.57 -4.47
C GLN A 47 -6.16 1.14 -3.41
N ALA A 48 -6.87 2.09 -2.78
CA ALA A 48 -7.90 1.80 -1.79
C ALA A 48 -8.97 0.86 -2.36
N LEU A 49 -9.45 1.14 -3.58
CA LEU A 49 -10.39 0.26 -4.28
C LEU A 49 -9.81 -1.15 -4.45
N GLY A 50 -8.57 -1.25 -4.92
CA GLY A 50 -7.91 -2.53 -5.12
C GLY A 50 -7.81 -3.36 -3.83
N TYR A 51 -7.45 -2.75 -2.70
CA TYR A 51 -7.45 -3.42 -1.40
C TYR A 51 -8.85 -3.83 -0.93
N ILE A 52 -9.87 -2.98 -1.15
CA ILE A 52 -11.27 -3.32 -0.84
C ILE A 52 -11.74 -4.56 -1.62
N LEU A 53 -11.39 -4.67 -2.90
CA LEU A 53 -11.71 -5.85 -3.71
C LEU A 53 -11.07 -7.12 -3.14
N GLN A 54 -9.84 -7.04 -2.64
CA GLN A 54 -9.17 -8.15 -1.96
C GLN A 54 -9.85 -8.50 -0.63
N ILE A 55 -10.27 -7.53 0.17
CA ILE A 55 -11.03 -7.77 1.42
C ILE A 55 -12.33 -8.53 1.13
N ILE A 56 -13.06 -8.14 0.08
CA ILE A 56 -14.29 -8.83 -0.34
C ILE A 56 -13.95 -10.27 -0.75
N ALA A 57 -12.93 -10.47 -1.58
CA ALA A 57 -12.50 -11.80 -2.01
C ALA A 57 -12.13 -12.72 -0.82
N THR A 58 -11.44 -12.19 0.19
CA THR A 58 -11.05 -12.94 1.40
C THR A 58 -12.22 -13.24 2.34
N ASN A 59 -13.23 -12.37 2.43
CA ASN A 59 -14.38 -12.60 3.31
C ASN A 59 -15.34 -13.64 2.72
N ASP A 60 -15.60 -13.60 1.41
CA ASP A 60 -16.51 -14.54 0.75
C ASP A 60 -15.94 -15.97 0.70
N ALA A 61 -14.61 -16.12 0.64
CA ALA A 61 -13.96 -17.43 0.72
C ALA A 61 -14.22 -18.17 2.06
N LYS A 62 -14.51 -17.43 3.14
CA LYS A 62 -14.77 -18.02 4.48
C LYS A 62 -16.15 -18.66 4.62
N ASP A 63 -17.09 -18.35 3.71
CA ASP A 63 -18.42 -18.96 3.74
C ASP A 63 -18.50 -20.31 3.01
N GLU A 64 -17.52 -20.64 2.16
CA GLU A 64 -17.43 -21.93 1.46
C GLU A 64 -16.75 -23.03 2.31
N ASP A 65 -15.84 -22.67 3.24
CA ASP A 65 -15.01 -23.60 4.03
C ASP A 65 -15.59 -24.01 5.41
N LYS A 66 -16.89 -23.82 5.66
CA LYS A 66 -17.54 -24.27 6.92
C LYS A 66 -17.59 -25.81 7.10
N CYS A 67 -16.97 -26.57 6.20
CA CYS A 67 -17.00 -28.02 6.16
C CYS A 67 -15.62 -28.70 6.29
N GLU A 68 -14.64 -28.18 7.05
CA GLU A 68 -13.55 -29.05 7.51
C GLU A 68 -13.01 -28.67 8.89
N LYS A 69 -13.07 -29.63 9.81
CA LYS A 69 -12.61 -29.51 11.19
C LYS A 69 -11.10 -29.72 11.25
N GLN A 70 -10.42 -28.77 11.88
CA GLN A 70 -9.33 -29.00 12.85
C GLN A 70 -7.89 -29.16 12.31
N GLU A 71 -7.29 -28.03 11.93
CA GLU A 71 -5.88 -27.70 12.22
C GLU A 71 -5.80 -26.24 12.73
N VAL A 72 -6.31 -26.04 13.95
CA VAL A 72 -6.84 -24.75 14.44
C VAL A 72 -5.88 -24.14 15.45
N THR A 73 -4.97 -23.23 15.04
CA THR A 73 -4.56 -22.03 15.82
C THR A 73 -3.72 -21.08 14.95
N ILE A 74 -2.71 -21.60 14.23
CA ILE A 74 -1.75 -20.78 13.45
C ILE A 74 -2.39 -20.28 12.15
N ASP A 75 -3.08 -21.14 11.40
CA ASP A 75 -3.75 -20.77 10.15
C ASP A 75 -4.80 -19.66 10.36
N ASN A 76 -5.62 -19.78 11.40
CA ASN A 76 -6.59 -18.74 11.77
C ASN A 76 -5.93 -17.41 12.16
N LYS A 77 -4.76 -17.46 12.81
CA LYS A 77 -4.01 -16.26 13.17
C LYS A 77 -3.41 -15.60 11.92
N ASN A 78 -2.81 -16.38 11.01
CA ASN A 78 -2.26 -15.87 9.74
C ASN A 78 -3.36 -15.25 8.88
N LYS A 79 -4.52 -15.91 8.73
CA LYS A 79 -5.69 -15.37 8.02
C LYS A 79 -6.21 -14.07 8.64
N ALA A 80 -6.19 -13.93 9.97
CA ALA A 80 -6.57 -12.70 10.66
C ALA A 80 -5.53 -11.58 10.47
N LEU A 81 -4.24 -11.90 10.52
CA LEU A 81 -3.15 -10.95 10.27
C LEU A 81 -3.16 -10.45 8.82
N ALA A 82 -3.34 -11.36 7.85
CA ALA A 82 -3.44 -11.01 6.43
C ALA A 82 -4.60 -10.04 6.19
N LYS A 83 -5.78 -10.36 6.73
CA LYS A 83 -6.96 -9.49 6.63
C LYS A 83 -6.71 -8.12 7.24
N THR A 84 -6.18 -8.09 8.47
CA THR A 84 -5.82 -6.84 9.15
C THR A 84 -4.83 -6.03 8.31
N GLY A 85 -3.82 -6.67 7.72
CA GLY A 85 -2.84 -6.03 6.86
C GLY A 85 -3.48 -5.32 5.66
N ILE A 86 -4.38 -6.01 4.96
CA ILE A 86 -5.11 -5.45 3.81
C ILE A 86 -6.04 -4.31 4.24
N GLU A 87 -6.72 -4.42 5.38
CA GLU A 87 -7.56 -3.35 5.94
C GLU A 87 -6.74 -2.09 6.27
N LEU A 88 -5.56 -2.23 6.87
CA LEU A 88 -4.66 -1.10 7.16
C LEU A 88 -4.16 -0.43 5.87
N LEU A 89 -3.85 -1.22 4.84
CA LEU A 89 -3.46 -0.69 3.52
C LEU A 89 -4.59 0.11 2.87
N ALA A 90 -5.83 -0.37 2.93
CA ALA A 90 -7.00 0.33 2.43
C ALA A 90 -7.26 1.63 3.19
N LEU A 91 -7.29 1.57 4.53
CA LEU A 91 -7.51 2.73 5.39
C LEU A 91 -6.41 3.78 5.23
N GLY A 92 -5.16 3.34 5.07
CA GLY A 92 -4.05 4.25 4.85
C GLY A 92 -4.16 5.02 3.55
N ASN A 93 -4.57 4.35 2.46
CA ASN A 93 -4.83 5.02 1.19
C ASN A 93 -6.01 5.99 1.27
N ILE A 94 -7.09 5.64 1.96
CA ILE A 94 -8.22 6.55 2.21
C ILE A 94 -7.77 7.79 2.99
N SER A 95 -6.96 7.63 4.03
CA SER A 95 -6.41 8.75 4.80
C SER A 95 -5.56 9.68 3.93
N ASN A 96 -4.71 9.12 3.06
CA ASN A 96 -3.92 9.90 2.10
C ASN A 96 -4.80 10.71 1.15
N VAL A 97 -5.87 10.12 0.61
CA VAL A 97 -6.84 10.83 -0.24
C VAL A 97 -7.45 12.01 0.51
N ILE A 98 -7.93 11.79 1.73
CA ILE A 98 -8.58 12.84 2.52
C ILE A 98 -7.60 13.97 2.84
N GLY A 99 -6.39 13.65 3.33
CA GLY A 99 -5.37 14.64 3.66
C GLY A 99 -4.93 15.44 2.43
N THR A 100 -4.65 14.77 1.31
CA THR A 100 -4.23 15.41 0.06
C THR A 100 -5.35 16.30 -0.51
N TYR A 101 -6.60 15.82 -0.47
CA TYR A 101 -7.76 16.60 -0.92
C TYR A 101 -7.95 17.88 -0.11
N PHE A 102 -7.82 17.84 1.21
CA PHE A 102 -7.96 19.05 2.01
C PHE A 102 -6.80 20.03 1.80
N ASN A 103 -5.58 19.53 1.55
CA ASN A 103 -4.44 20.37 1.21
C ASN A 103 -4.58 21.11 -0.14
N LEU A 104 -5.44 20.64 -1.07
CA LEU A 104 -5.75 21.40 -2.29
C LEU A 104 -6.45 22.74 -1.99
N ASN A 105 -7.24 22.80 -0.91
CA ASN A 105 -7.97 23.99 -0.53
C ASN A 105 -7.11 24.89 0.38
N GLU A 106 -6.61 24.32 1.47
CA GLU A 106 -5.79 25.01 2.45
C GLU A 106 -4.80 24.04 3.07
N GLN A 107 -3.50 24.36 2.98
CA GLN A 107 -2.47 23.52 3.57
C GLN A 107 -2.46 23.68 5.09
N MET A 108 -2.80 22.60 5.80
CA MET A 108 -2.89 22.59 7.26
C MET A 108 -2.09 21.43 7.85
N LYS A 109 -1.52 21.61 9.04
CA LYS A 109 -0.75 20.57 9.74
C LYS A 109 -1.59 19.30 9.95
N GLU A 110 -2.88 19.46 10.24
CA GLU A 110 -3.84 18.38 10.45
C GLU A 110 -4.00 17.50 9.20
N ASN A 111 -3.98 18.11 8.02
CA ASN A 111 -4.06 17.39 6.74
C ASN A 111 -2.77 16.61 6.49
N ASP A 112 -1.61 17.20 6.79
CA ASP A 112 -0.31 16.52 6.70
C ASP A 112 -0.25 15.34 7.68
N PHE A 113 -0.81 15.48 8.88
CA PHE A 113 -0.96 14.37 9.82
C PHE A 113 -1.82 13.22 9.27
N LEU A 114 -2.86 13.51 8.48
CA LEU A 114 -3.66 12.46 7.81
C LEU A 114 -2.82 11.71 6.78
N ILE A 115 -1.96 12.39 6.02
CA ILE A 115 -1.08 11.76 5.04
C ILE A 115 0.00 10.92 5.74
N ILE A 116 0.62 11.45 6.80
CA ILE A 116 1.61 10.72 7.60
C ILE A 116 1.00 9.48 8.23
N THR A 117 -0.20 9.61 8.80
CA THR A 117 -0.95 8.49 9.39
C THR A 117 -1.28 7.47 8.31
N GLY A 118 -1.74 7.92 7.13
CA GLY A 118 -2.08 7.03 6.04
C GLY A 118 -0.89 6.23 5.51
N ASN A 119 0.26 6.87 5.34
CA ASN A 119 1.52 6.22 4.97
C ASN A 119 2.02 5.25 6.07
N SER A 120 1.84 5.61 7.34
CA SER A 120 2.20 4.73 8.46
C SER A 120 1.33 3.47 8.51
N LEU A 121 0.02 3.61 8.33
CA LEU A 121 -0.92 2.47 8.25
C LEU A 121 -0.57 1.55 7.08
N GLN A 122 -0.24 2.10 5.91
CA GLN A 122 0.21 1.31 4.76
C GLN A 122 1.51 0.56 5.04
N SER A 123 2.49 1.22 5.67
CA SER A 123 3.76 0.60 6.01
C SER A 123 3.57 -0.62 6.92
N ILE A 124 2.75 -0.48 7.96
CA ILE A 124 2.40 -1.57 8.89
C ILE A 124 1.60 -2.65 8.19
N GLY A 125 0.58 -2.28 7.40
CA GLY A 125 -0.27 -3.23 6.70
C GLY A 125 0.51 -4.12 5.72
N ALA A 126 1.42 -3.53 4.96
CA ALA A 126 2.32 -4.27 4.08
C ALA A 126 3.28 -5.18 4.86
N PHE A 127 3.80 -4.72 6.01
CA PHE A 127 4.67 -5.53 6.86
C PHE A 127 3.96 -6.76 7.42
N LEU A 128 2.69 -6.65 7.83
CA LEU A 128 1.90 -7.82 8.23
C LEU A 128 1.76 -8.85 7.09
N GLY A 129 1.67 -8.38 5.85
CA GLY A 129 1.71 -9.24 4.66
C GLY A 129 3.03 -9.99 4.48
N VAL A 130 4.16 -9.40 4.91
CA VAL A 130 5.46 -10.08 4.94
C VAL A 130 5.48 -11.18 5.99
N GLU A 131 5.01 -10.89 7.20
CA GLU A 131 4.96 -11.87 8.30
C GLU A 131 4.13 -13.11 7.91
N VAL A 132 2.96 -12.89 7.31
CA VAL A 132 2.11 -13.99 6.84
C VAL A 132 2.82 -14.81 5.76
N ALA A 133 3.39 -14.18 4.75
CA ALA A 133 4.06 -14.88 3.65
C ALA A 133 5.31 -15.66 4.12
N LEU A 134 6.03 -15.17 5.14
CA LEU A 134 7.14 -15.90 5.75
C LEU A 134 6.72 -17.11 6.58
N ASN A 135 5.45 -17.22 7.00
CA ASN A 135 4.98 -18.35 7.79
C ASN A 135 4.46 -19.53 6.95
N GLU A 136 4.30 -19.36 5.64
CA GLU A 136 3.72 -20.37 4.74
C GLU A 136 4.75 -21.03 3.78
N ILE A 137 6.05 -20.75 3.99
CA ILE A 137 7.15 -20.82 2.99
C ILE A 137 7.03 -21.98 1.97
N ASN A 138 6.59 -21.62 0.77
CA ASN A 138 6.96 -22.22 -0.51
C ASN A 138 7.76 -21.20 -1.37
N GLY A 139 8.35 -21.64 -2.50
CA GLY A 139 9.27 -20.81 -3.28
C GLY A 139 8.68 -19.50 -3.84
N ILE A 140 7.39 -19.51 -4.23
CA ILE A 140 6.72 -18.38 -4.91
C ILE A 140 6.35 -17.27 -3.92
N GLN A 141 6.09 -17.61 -2.66
CA GLN A 141 5.82 -16.63 -1.61
C GLN A 141 7.00 -15.68 -1.36
N TRP A 142 8.24 -16.03 -1.74
CA TRP A 142 9.38 -15.11 -1.65
C TRP A 142 9.24 -13.87 -2.53
N ILE A 143 8.55 -13.97 -3.67
CA ILE A 143 8.26 -12.81 -4.53
C ILE A 143 7.32 -11.86 -3.79
N ILE A 144 6.30 -12.38 -3.12
CA ILE A 144 5.36 -11.59 -2.31
C ILE A 144 6.05 -10.97 -1.09
N VAL A 145 6.93 -11.73 -0.41
CA VAL A 145 7.75 -11.20 0.69
C VAL A 145 8.58 -9.99 0.22
N LEU A 146 9.25 -10.11 -0.93
CA LEU A 146 10.04 -9.02 -1.49
C LEU A 146 9.16 -7.80 -1.82
N GLY A 147 8.06 -8.02 -2.54
CA GLY A 147 7.16 -6.94 -2.93
C GLY A 147 6.54 -6.22 -1.74
N ASN A 148 6.05 -6.94 -0.74
CA ASN A 148 5.46 -6.36 0.47
C ASN A 148 6.50 -5.66 1.35
N SER A 149 7.74 -6.17 1.41
CA SER A 149 8.84 -5.51 2.12
C SER A 149 9.18 -4.16 1.49
N MET A 150 9.23 -4.10 0.15
CA MET A 150 9.45 -2.85 -0.57
C MET A 150 8.30 -1.86 -0.35
N GLN A 151 7.05 -2.32 -0.42
CA GLN A 151 5.89 -1.47 -0.11
C GLN A 151 5.93 -0.91 1.31
N SER A 152 6.24 -1.76 2.29
CA SER A 152 6.36 -1.35 3.68
C SER A 152 7.44 -0.27 3.87
N LEU A 153 8.61 -0.48 3.29
CA LEU A 153 9.72 0.47 3.33
C LEU A 153 9.38 1.79 2.64
N GLY A 154 8.82 1.72 1.42
CA GLY A 154 8.47 2.89 0.64
C GLY A 154 7.43 3.79 1.30
N ALA A 155 6.37 3.19 1.87
CA ALA A 155 5.37 3.89 2.65
C ALA A 155 5.97 4.49 3.94
N GLY A 156 6.86 3.76 4.61
CA GLY A 156 7.56 4.23 5.81
C GLY A 156 8.45 5.44 5.53
N LEU A 157 9.14 5.48 4.39
CA LEU A 157 9.96 6.62 3.97
C LEU A 157 9.11 7.87 3.71
N GLN A 158 7.93 7.72 3.08
CA GLN A 158 6.99 8.83 2.88
C GLN A 158 6.42 9.34 4.21
N ALA A 159 6.11 8.45 5.17
CA ALA A 159 5.69 8.87 6.51
C ALA A 159 6.80 9.65 7.23
N TYR A 160 8.04 9.19 7.13
CA TYR A 160 9.21 9.85 7.72
C TYR A 160 9.47 11.24 7.12
N GLU A 161 9.36 11.37 5.80
CA GLU A 161 9.48 12.64 5.09
C GLU A 161 8.40 13.63 5.55
N GLY A 162 7.14 13.20 5.61
CA GLY A 162 6.04 14.02 6.15
C GLY A 162 6.31 14.51 7.58
N ILE A 163 6.82 13.66 8.48
CA ILE A 163 7.16 14.07 9.86
C ILE A 163 8.22 15.18 9.89
N LYS A 164 9.20 15.14 8.98
CA LYS A 164 10.25 16.17 8.90
C LYS A 164 9.72 17.50 8.37
N ASN A 165 8.76 17.44 7.45
CA ASN A 165 8.17 18.61 6.81
C ASN A 165 7.15 19.36 7.70
N ILE A 166 6.71 18.78 8.83
CA ILE A 166 5.82 19.49 9.76
C ILE A 166 6.53 20.73 10.34
N PRO A 167 5.96 21.95 10.19
CA PRO A 167 6.56 23.16 10.73
C PRO A 167 6.69 23.08 12.25
N LYS A 168 7.94 23.08 12.75
CA LYS A 168 8.23 23.16 14.19
C LYS A 168 7.98 24.58 14.69
N GLU A 169 7.21 24.73 15.76
CA GLU A 169 6.85 26.04 16.33
C GLU A 169 8.02 26.78 16.98
N GLU A 170 9.22 26.18 17.05
CA GLU A 170 10.38 26.80 17.68
C GLU A 170 11.65 26.79 16.81
N LYS A 171 12.15 28.02 16.64
CA LYS A 171 13.51 28.49 16.33
C LYS A 171 13.79 28.83 14.88
N GLY A 172 13.97 30.14 14.67
CA GLY A 172 14.55 30.77 13.50
C GLY A 172 15.95 30.27 13.20
N LYS A 173 16.01 29.08 12.59
CA LYS A 173 17.06 28.73 11.65
C LYS A 173 16.47 29.02 10.29
N GLU A 174 17.18 29.79 9.49
CA GLU A 174 16.96 29.86 8.05
C GLU A 174 17.07 28.42 7.53
N ASP A 175 15.94 27.75 7.31
CA ASP A 175 15.90 26.49 6.57
C ASP A 175 16.46 26.83 5.18
N SER A 176 17.66 26.35 4.89
CA SER A 176 18.24 26.53 3.58
C SER A 176 17.37 25.77 2.57
N ASN A 177 17.17 26.32 1.36
CA ASN A 177 16.37 25.64 0.32
C ASN A 177 16.89 24.22 0.01
N ILE A 178 18.18 23.96 0.27
CA ILE A 178 18.84 22.67 0.09
C ILE A 178 18.25 21.61 1.04
N ASP A 179 17.97 21.97 2.30
CA ASP A 179 17.45 21.04 3.31
C ASP A 179 16.02 20.57 3.01
N LYS A 180 15.23 21.36 2.24
CA LYS A 180 13.85 21.01 1.84
C LYS A 180 13.79 20.12 0.61
N GLU A 181 14.69 20.31 -0.35
CA GLU A 181 14.81 19.47 -1.55
C GLU A 181 15.29 18.06 -1.17
N ASP A 182 16.30 17.98 -0.29
CA ASP A 182 16.81 16.73 0.28
C ASP A 182 15.79 15.99 1.17
N GLN A 183 14.77 16.69 1.69
CA GLN A 183 13.67 16.05 2.41
C GLN A 183 12.64 15.47 1.44
N ARG A 184 12.16 16.25 0.46
CA ARG A 184 11.19 15.79 -0.56
C ARG A 184 11.70 14.61 -1.39
N ILE A 185 13.02 14.52 -1.63
CA ILE A 185 13.59 13.38 -2.38
C ILE A 185 13.40 12.05 -1.65
N ILE A 186 13.35 12.04 -0.30
CA ILE A 186 13.11 10.81 0.48
C ILE A 186 11.69 10.30 0.22
N GLY A 187 10.70 11.19 0.21
CA GLY A 187 9.31 10.86 -0.13
C GLY A 187 9.19 10.35 -1.57
N LEU A 188 9.86 11.01 -2.51
CA LEU A 188 9.91 10.60 -3.93
C LEU A 188 10.53 9.21 -4.12
N ILE A 189 11.66 8.91 -3.44
CA ILE A 189 12.26 7.58 -3.47
C ILE A 189 11.30 6.57 -2.84
N GLY A 190 10.68 6.92 -1.72
CA GLY A 190 9.72 6.09 -1.01
C GLY A 190 8.55 5.64 -1.89
N ILE A 191 7.91 6.59 -2.59
CA ILE A 191 6.73 6.26 -3.43
C ILE A 191 7.09 5.38 -4.64
N TRP A 192 8.28 5.55 -5.22
CA TRP A 192 8.75 4.67 -6.30
C TRP A 192 9.13 3.28 -5.81
N ILE A 193 9.77 3.16 -4.64
CA ILE A 193 10.04 1.86 -4.02
C ILE A 193 8.70 1.13 -3.76
N GLN A 194 7.70 1.85 -3.25
CA GLN A 194 6.37 1.30 -3.02
C GLN A 194 5.74 0.81 -4.33
N ALA A 195 5.74 1.62 -5.38
CA ALA A 195 5.18 1.25 -6.67
C ALA A 195 5.82 0.00 -7.28
N ILE A 196 7.15 -0.11 -7.22
CA ILE A 196 7.87 -1.31 -7.68
C ILE A 196 7.49 -2.52 -6.82
N GLY A 197 7.42 -2.35 -5.51
CA GLY A 197 6.99 -3.41 -4.58
C GLY A 197 5.59 -3.93 -4.90
N THR A 198 4.65 -3.04 -5.21
CA THR A 198 3.28 -3.44 -5.58
C THR A 198 3.24 -4.23 -6.90
N VAL A 199 4.05 -3.85 -7.90
CA VAL A 199 4.19 -4.61 -9.15
C VAL A 199 4.70 -6.02 -8.87
N ILE A 200 5.76 -6.14 -8.05
CA ILE A 200 6.34 -7.44 -7.69
C ILE A 200 5.30 -8.32 -6.95
N SER A 201 4.59 -7.76 -5.97
CA SER A 201 3.53 -8.50 -5.25
C SER A 201 2.40 -8.94 -6.18
N ALA A 202 1.96 -8.09 -7.12
CA ALA A 202 0.92 -8.43 -8.09
C ALA A 202 1.36 -9.55 -9.05
N ILE A 203 2.62 -9.54 -9.49
CA ILE A 203 3.19 -10.65 -10.29
C ILE A 203 3.19 -11.94 -9.49
N GLY A 204 3.70 -11.92 -8.24
CA GLY A 204 3.71 -13.10 -7.37
C GLY A 204 2.31 -13.67 -7.13
N LEU A 205 1.31 -12.81 -6.91
CA LEU A 205 -0.08 -13.25 -6.76
C LEU A 205 -0.64 -13.84 -8.07
N THR A 206 -0.29 -13.25 -9.23
CA THR A 206 -0.71 -13.77 -10.53
C THR A 206 -0.21 -15.21 -10.73
N GLU A 207 1.06 -15.45 -10.42
CA GLU A 207 1.69 -16.77 -10.53
C GLU A 207 1.00 -17.81 -9.63
N ILE A 208 0.73 -17.47 -8.36
CA ILE A 208 -0.01 -18.35 -7.43
C ILE A 208 -1.39 -18.71 -7.98
N VAL A 209 -2.14 -17.73 -8.49
CA VAL A 209 -3.49 -17.96 -9.03
C VAL A 209 -3.43 -18.84 -10.29
N GLU A 210 -2.42 -18.68 -11.14
CA GLU A 210 -2.24 -19.50 -12.34
C GLU A 210 -1.88 -20.95 -12.00
N GLU A 211 -0.98 -21.17 -11.04
CA GLU A 211 -0.63 -22.52 -10.58
C GLU A 211 -1.84 -23.26 -10.03
N GLN A 212 -2.62 -22.61 -9.15
CA GLN A 212 -3.84 -23.20 -8.61
C GLN A 212 -4.87 -23.56 -9.69
N ARG A 213 -4.97 -22.75 -10.77
CA ARG A 213 -5.86 -23.06 -11.91
C ARG A 213 -5.38 -24.27 -12.70
N LEU A 214 -4.07 -24.42 -12.86
CA LEU A 214 -3.48 -25.58 -13.56
C LEU A 214 -3.69 -26.85 -12.74
N GLU A 215 -3.57 -26.79 -11.42
CA GLU A 215 -3.87 -27.91 -10.53
C GLU A 215 -5.35 -28.28 -10.55
N SER A 216 -6.27 -27.31 -10.52
CA SER A 216 -7.71 -27.60 -10.56
C SER A 216 -8.18 -28.24 -11.86
N LYS A 217 -7.45 -28.04 -12.97
CA LYS A 217 -7.74 -28.68 -14.27
C LYS A 217 -7.21 -30.11 -14.40
N LYS A 218 -6.30 -30.53 -13.50
CA LYS A 218 -5.71 -31.89 -13.49
C LYS A 218 -6.50 -32.87 -12.62
N ARG A 219 -7.38 -32.38 -11.74
CA ARG A 219 -8.31 -33.17 -10.94
C ARG A 219 -9.64 -33.35 -11.69
#